data_AF-A0A938NDB3-F1
#
_entry.id   AF-A0A938NDB3-F1
#
_cell.length_a   1.000
_cell.length_b   1.000
_cell.length_c   1.000
_cell.angle_alpha   90.00
_cell.angle_beta   90.00
_cell.angle_gamma   90.00
#
_symmetry.space_group_name_H-M   'P 1'
#
loop_
_entity.id
_entity.type
_entity.pdbx_description
1 polymer ?
#
loop_
_entity_poly.entity_id
_entity_poly.type
_entity_poly.pdbx_seq_one_letter_code
_entity_poly.pdbx_strand_id
1 'polypeptide(L)'
;MSEVVVLQMIGLVVIGLGVSILLFIEARFVRVVGFVMIVLGLFSMTALGVPQMASLPPAEEKFDVANIKTANDMAAIGQKIFFSKGQCALCHSIGPSESARCPDLKGIGAKLTREFIYESLTQPQAYIYQDYRHEGPPKEYPARMPYINKNPIGLSNNEILSVIAFLQQMSGEPITVSPSEITQPTQTAAVIPVAHAQ
;
A
#
# COMPACT_ATOMS: atom_id res chain seq x y z
N MET A 1 -58.94 41.04 9.34
CA MET A 1 -58.07 41.95 10.13
C MET A 1 -58.17 43.33 9.52
N SER A 2 -58.21 44.39 10.32
CA SER A 2 -58.21 45.75 9.75
C SER A 2 -56.84 46.05 9.11
N GLU A 3 -56.83 46.91 8.08
CA GLU A 3 -55.60 47.30 7.38
C GLU A 3 -54.55 47.89 8.34
N VAL A 4 -54.99 48.56 9.40
CA VAL A 4 -54.15 49.08 10.48
C VAL A 4 -53.43 47.95 11.23
N VAL A 5 -54.12 46.86 11.54
CA VAL A 5 -53.53 45.69 12.20
C VAL A 5 -52.52 45.01 11.28
N VAL A 6 -52.80 44.94 9.97
CA VAL A 6 -51.85 44.39 8.98
C VAL A 6 -50.57 45.21 8.93
N LEU A 7 -50.67 46.54 8.87
CA LEU A 7 -49.52 47.44 8.85
C LEU A 7 -48.70 47.36 10.15
N GLN A 8 -49.36 47.25 11.30
CA GLN A 8 -48.68 47.08 12.60
C GLN A 8 -47.93 45.75 12.68
N MET A 9 -48.52 44.66 12.19
CA MET A 9 -47.85 43.36 12.16
C MET A 9 -46.63 43.36 11.24
N ILE A 10 -46.72 43.99 10.06
CA ILE A 10 -45.58 44.14 9.15
C ILE A 10 -44.48 44.96 9.83
N GLY A 11 -44.82 46.08 10.48
CA GLY A 11 -43.86 46.90 11.21
C GLY A 11 -43.14 46.14 12.33
N LEU A 12 -43.86 45.37 13.14
CA LEU A 12 -43.28 44.55 14.20
C LEU A 12 -42.37 43.44 13.65
N VAL A 13 -42.75 42.81 12.54
CA VAL A 13 -41.92 41.79 11.88
C VAL A 13 -40.62 42.39 11.36
N VAL A 14 -40.68 43.56 10.70
CA VAL A 14 -39.48 44.25 10.17
C VAL A 14 -38.53 44.63 11.31
N ILE A 15 -39.06 45.21 12.40
CA ILE A 15 -38.27 45.57 13.58
C ILE A 15 -37.68 44.32 14.23
N GLY A 16 -38.47 43.25 14.41
CA GLY A 16 -38.01 42.00 15.01
C GLY A 16 -36.91 41.31 14.20
N LEU A 17 -37.04 41.29 12.88
CA LEU A 17 -36.00 40.79 11.98
C LEU A 17 -34.73 41.65 12.06
N GLY A 18 -34.86 42.97 12.05
CA GLY A 18 -33.73 43.89 12.19
C GLY A 18 -32.96 43.68 13.51
N VAL A 19 -33.65 43.58 14.63
CA VAL A 19 -33.04 43.31 15.94
C VAL A 19 -32.35 41.95 15.97
N SER A 20 -32.99 40.92 15.42
CA SER A 20 -32.40 39.56 15.36
C SER A 20 -31.13 39.53 14.51
N ILE A 21 -31.10 40.24 13.38
CA ILE A 21 -29.91 40.38 12.54
C ILE A 21 -28.79 41.10 13.28
N LEU A 22 -29.08 42.20 13.99
CA LEU A 22 -28.09 42.94 14.77
C LEU A 22 -27.51 42.10 15.91
N LEU A 23 -28.36 41.38 16.65
CA LEU A 23 -27.93 40.47 17.70
C LEU A 23 -27.07 39.32 17.15
N PHE A 24 -27.41 38.79 15.97
CA PHE A 24 -26.59 37.80 15.28
C PHE A 24 -25.24 38.37 14.85
N ILE A 25 -25.20 39.62 14.37
CA ILE A 25 -23.96 40.33 14.00
C ILE A 25 -23.07 40.54 15.23
N GLU A 26 -23.64 40.95 16.37
CA GLU A 26 -22.89 41.16 17.60
C GLU A 26 -22.43 39.86 18.28
N ALA A 27 -23.16 38.75 18.09
CA ALA A 27 -22.81 37.41 18.56
C ALA A 27 -21.65 36.75 17.78
N ARG A 28 -20.62 37.53 17.42
CA ARG A 28 -19.43 37.10 16.65
C ARG A 28 -18.77 35.87 17.25
N PHE A 29 -18.62 35.85 18.58
CA PHE A 29 -18.00 34.73 19.29
C PHE A 29 -18.78 33.41 19.09
N VAL A 30 -20.10 33.44 19.27
CA VAL A 30 -20.96 32.25 19.09
C VAL A 30 -20.92 31.76 17.64
N ARG A 31 -20.89 32.67 16.66
CA ARG A 31 -20.79 32.31 15.24
C ARG A 31 -19.47 31.63 14.90
N VAL A 32 -18.36 32.15 15.42
CA VAL A 32 -17.04 31.55 15.22
C VAL A 32 -16.96 30.17 15.89
N VAL A 33 -17.42 30.05 17.14
CA VAL A 33 -17.46 28.76 17.84
C VAL A 33 -18.33 27.75 17.09
N GLY A 34 -19.52 28.15 16.64
CA GLY A 34 -20.41 27.30 15.86
C GLY A 34 -19.76 26.84 14.54
N PHE A 35 -19.13 27.75 13.80
CA PHE A 35 -18.41 27.41 12.57
C PHE A 35 -17.27 26.42 12.81
N VAL A 36 -16.44 26.65 13.83
CA VAL A 36 -15.34 25.74 14.19
C VAL A 36 -15.87 24.36 14.58
N MET A 37 -16.93 24.29 15.37
CA MET A 37 -17.55 23.02 15.76
C MET A 37 -18.13 22.25 14.56
N ILE A 38 -18.72 22.96 13.58
CA ILE A 38 -19.21 22.33 12.34
C ILE A 38 -18.04 21.77 11.53
N VAL A 39 -16.97 22.54 11.34
CA VAL A 39 -15.79 22.09 10.58
C VAL A 39 -15.11 20.89 11.25
N LEU A 40 -14.89 20.95 12.56
CA LEU A 40 -14.29 19.85 13.32
C LEU A 40 -15.21 18.62 13.35
N GLY A 41 -16.52 18.82 13.45
CA GLY A 41 -17.52 17.75 13.40
C GLY A 41 -17.52 17.03 12.05
N LEU A 42 -17.53 17.78 10.95
CA LEU A 42 -17.44 17.21 9.60
C LEU A 42 -16.13 16.46 9.37
N PHE A 43 -15.00 17.03 9.81
CA PHE A 43 -13.70 16.36 9.74
C PHE A 43 -13.67 15.07 10.56
N SER A 44 -14.21 15.08 11.78
CA SER A 44 -14.29 13.88 12.61
C SER A 44 -15.18 12.82 11.99
N MET A 45 -16.32 13.22 11.40
CA MET A 45 -17.23 12.31 10.70
C MET A 45 -16.56 11.63 9.49
N THR A 46 -15.79 12.37 8.69
CA THR A 46 -15.05 11.78 7.57
C THR A 46 -13.91 10.89 8.05
N ALA A 47 -13.19 11.29 9.11
CA ALA A 47 -12.11 10.50 9.69
C ALA A 47 -12.59 9.16 10.27
N LEU A 48 -13.77 9.15 10.93
CA LEU A 48 -14.40 7.94 11.44
C LEU A 48 -14.97 7.04 10.33
N GLY A 49 -15.28 7.61 9.16
CA GLY A 49 -15.69 6.87 7.97
C GLY A 49 -14.54 6.12 7.29
N VAL A 50 -13.29 6.49 7.56
CA VAL A 50 -12.11 5.75 7.10
C VAL A 50 -11.87 4.59 8.07
N PRO A 51 -11.90 3.33 7.60
CA PRO A 51 -11.56 2.19 8.44
C PRO A 51 -10.22 2.41 9.15
N GLN A 52 -10.26 2.49 10.48
CA GLN A 52 -9.08 2.67 11.31
C GLN A 52 -8.32 1.34 11.36
N MET A 53 -7.42 1.14 10.39
CA MET A 53 -6.52 -0.01 10.39
C MET A 53 -5.46 0.26 11.46
N ALA A 54 -5.58 -0.40 12.61
CA ALA A 54 -4.51 -0.40 13.61
C ALA A 54 -3.22 -0.84 12.89
N SER A 55 -2.15 -0.06 13.02
CA SER A 55 -0.83 -0.40 12.48
C SER A 55 -0.18 -1.55 13.28
N LEU A 56 -0.97 -2.58 13.59
CA LEU A 56 -0.46 -3.85 14.07
C LEU A 56 0.60 -4.27 13.05
N PRO A 57 1.80 -4.67 13.50
CA PRO A 57 2.76 -5.29 12.59
C PRO A 57 2.01 -6.40 11.84
N PRO A 58 2.16 -6.50 10.50
CA PRO A 58 1.46 -7.50 9.72
C PRO A 58 1.60 -8.83 10.45
N ALA A 59 0.48 -9.48 10.75
CA ALA A 59 0.53 -10.80 11.36
C ALA A 59 1.49 -11.61 10.51
N GLU A 60 2.61 -12.05 11.09
CA GLU A 60 3.60 -12.84 10.38
C GLU A 60 2.87 -14.11 9.93
N GLU A 61 2.40 -14.11 8.69
CA GLU A 61 1.81 -15.29 8.11
C GLU A 61 2.93 -16.31 8.01
N LYS A 62 2.91 -17.25 8.94
CA LYS A 62 3.89 -18.31 9.01
C LYS A 62 3.83 -19.07 7.70
N PHE A 63 4.96 -19.09 7.01
CA PHE A 63 5.16 -19.88 5.82
C PHE A 63 5.04 -21.37 6.21
N ASP A 64 3.84 -21.94 6.10
CA ASP A 64 3.56 -23.33 6.49
C ASP A 64 4.06 -24.29 5.41
N VAL A 65 5.36 -24.60 5.48
CA VAL A 65 6.07 -25.55 4.62
C VAL A 65 5.38 -26.91 4.54
N ALA A 66 4.65 -27.32 5.58
CA ALA A 66 3.99 -28.62 5.67
C ALA A 66 2.86 -28.83 4.63
N ASN A 67 2.30 -27.74 4.07
CA ASN A 67 1.23 -27.83 3.08
C ASN A 67 1.72 -27.76 1.63
N ILE A 68 3.03 -27.58 1.40
CA ILE A 68 3.60 -27.44 0.07
C ILE A 68 3.90 -28.83 -0.50
N LYS A 69 3.00 -29.36 -1.34
CA LYS A 69 3.13 -30.71 -1.91
C LYS A 69 3.58 -30.67 -3.37
N THR A 70 3.30 -29.58 -4.07
CA THR A 70 3.55 -29.42 -5.49
C THR A 70 4.26 -28.09 -5.80
N ALA A 71 4.91 -28.02 -6.96
CA ALA A 71 5.52 -26.78 -7.44
C ALA A 71 4.47 -25.67 -7.66
N ASN A 72 3.23 -26.05 -8.01
CA ASN A 72 2.10 -25.12 -8.14
C ASN A 72 1.69 -24.52 -6.80
N ASP A 73 1.76 -25.29 -5.70
CA ASP A 73 1.49 -24.75 -4.34
C ASP A 73 2.51 -23.66 -3.99
N MET A 74 3.77 -23.86 -4.36
CA MET A 74 4.82 -22.86 -4.22
C MET A 74 4.56 -21.60 -5.01
N ALA A 75 4.11 -21.73 -6.26
CA ALA A 75 3.76 -20.59 -7.07
C ALA A 75 2.53 -19.84 -6.54
N ALA A 76 1.54 -20.55 -5.98
CA ALA A 76 0.40 -19.93 -5.31
C ALA A 76 0.82 -19.13 -4.06
N ILE A 77 1.76 -19.68 -3.26
CA ILE A 77 2.35 -18.96 -2.13
C ILE A 77 3.17 -17.76 -2.61
N GLY A 78 3.95 -17.92 -3.69
CA GLY A 78 4.72 -16.87 -4.32
C GLY A 78 3.85 -15.71 -4.79
N GLN A 79 2.68 -16.01 -5.37
CA GLN A 79 1.69 -15.02 -5.75
C GLN A 79 1.21 -14.24 -4.53
N LYS A 80 0.88 -14.95 -3.43
CA LYS A 80 0.48 -14.29 -2.19
C LYS A 80 1.58 -13.35 -1.69
N ILE A 81 2.83 -13.80 -1.65
CA ILE A 81 3.97 -12.99 -1.22
C ILE A 81 4.17 -11.77 -2.13
N PHE A 82 4.05 -11.95 -3.44
CA PHE A 82 4.19 -10.88 -4.44
C PHE A 82 3.24 -9.70 -4.19
N PHE A 83 1.99 -9.98 -3.80
CA PHE A 83 0.97 -8.95 -3.51
C PHE A 83 0.87 -8.54 -2.04
N SER A 84 1.48 -9.31 -1.13
CA SER A 84 1.52 -9.03 0.31
C SER A 84 2.96 -8.72 0.73
N LYS A 85 3.61 -9.52 1.58
CA LYS A 85 4.90 -9.21 2.22
C LYS A 85 5.97 -8.65 1.27
N GLY A 86 6.09 -9.20 0.05
CA GLY A 86 7.08 -8.76 -0.94
C GLY A 86 6.78 -7.39 -1.55
N GLN A 87 5.51 -6.94 -1.52
CA GLN A 87 5.07 -5.64 -2.04
C GLN A 87 5.54 -5.36 -3.48
N CYS A 88 5.82 -6.40 -4.26
CA CYS A 88 6.44 -6.30 -5.59
C CYS A 88 5.55 -5.50 -6.53
N ALA A 89 4.23 -5.68 -6.41
CA ALA A 89 3.21 -5.01 -7.21
C ALA A 89 3.12 -3.49 -7.00
N LEU A 90 3.70 -2.92 -5.93
CA LEU A 90 3.76 -1.46 -5.76
C LEU A 90 4.71 -0.78 -6.75
N CYS A 91 5.73 -1.51 -7.17
CA CYS A 91 6.80 -0.99 -8.02
C CYS A 91 6.73 -1.58 -9.43
N HIS A 92 6.45 -2.87 -9.53
CA HIS A 92 6.46 -3.61 -10.78
C HIS A 92 5.06 -3.86 -11.33
N SER A 93 4.92 -3.64 -12.63
CA SER A 93 3.73 -4.01 -13.38
C SER A 93 3.83 -5.46 -13.88
N ILE A 94 2.67 -6.08 -14.11
CA ILE A 94 2.54 -7.34 -14.87
C ILE A 94 1.78 -6.98 -16.14
N GLY A 95 2.51 -6.52 -17.15
CA GLY A 95 1.99 -6.01 -18.41
C GLY A 95 2.43 -4.58 -18.70
N PRO A 96 2.18 -4.11 -19.95
CA PRO A 96 2.63 -2.80 -20.39
C PRO A 96 2.00 -1.69 -19.54
N SER A 97 2.86 -0.87 -18.94
CA SER A 97 2.50 0.34 -18.23
C SER A 97 3.23 1.52 -18.87
N GLU A 98 2.48 2.53 -19.29
CA GLU A 98 3.03 3.71 -19.99
C GLU A 98 3.87 4.60 -19.06
N SER A 99 3.71 4.46 -17.74
CA SER A 99 4.44 5.22 -16.72
C SER A 99 5.29 4.33 -15.81
N ALA A 100 5.77 3.18 -16.31
CA ALA A 100 6.48 2.24 -15.43
C ALA A 100 7.73 2.87 -14.80
N ARG A 101 7.67 2.99 -13.47
CA ARG A 101 8.77 3.43 -12.61
C ARG A 101 9.87 2.37 -12.49
N CYS A 102 9.52 1.11 -12.76
CA CYS A 102 10.36 -0.06 -12.70
C CYS A 102 10.12 -0.96 -13.94
N PRO A 103 11.00 -1.93 -14.23
CA PRO A 103 10.82 -2.88 -15.32
C PRO A 103 9.51 -3.69 -15.23
N ASP A 104 8.89 -3.98 -16.37
CA ASP A 104 7.75 -4.91 -16.46
C ASP A 104 8.19 -6.35 -16.20
N LEU A 105 7.43 -7.08 -15.38
CA LEU A 105 7.71 -8.48 -15.03
C LEU A 105 6.95 -9.49 -15.90
N LYS A 106 6.16 -9.04 -16.88
CA LYS A 106 5.46 -9.95 -17.80
C LYS A 106 6.45 -10.84 -18.56
N GLY A 107 6.30 -12.15 -18.38
CA GLY A 107 7.12 -13.15 -19.05
C GLY A 107 8.55 -13.26 -18.51
N ILE A 108 8.88 -12.62 -17.38
CA ILE A 108 10.26 -12.59 -16.88
C ILE A 108 10.78 -13.97 -16.47
N GLY A 109 9.90 -14.84 -15.99
CA GLY A 109 10.23 -16.20 -15.60
C GLY A 109 10.62 -17.11 -16.78
N ALA A 110 10.30 -16.72 -18.02
CA ALA A 110 10.77 -17.40 -19.23
C ALA A 110 12.03 -16.73 -19.82
N LYS A 111 12.30 -15.47 -19.48
CA LYS A 111 13.43 -14.69 -20.02
C LYS A 111 14.72 -14.84 -19.21
N LEU A 112 14.60 -15.03 -17.90
CA LEU A 112 15.71 -15.03 -16.96
C LEU A 112 15.83 -16.39 -16.27
N THR A 113 17.07 -16.80 -15.99
CA THR A 113 17.33 -18.01 -15.22
C THR A 113 16.90 -17.83 -13.76
N ARG A 114 16.65 -18.94 -13.06
CA ARG A 114 16.27 -18.88 -11.64
C ARG A 114 17.35 -18.18 -10.80
N GLU A 115 18.63 -18.41 -11.11
CA GLU A 115 19.77 -17.82 -10.41
C GLU A 115 19.82 -16.31 -10.62
N PHE A 116 19.53 -15.86 -11.85
CA PHE A 116 19.53 -14.43 -12.16
C PHE A 116 18.37 -13.70 -11.45
N ILE A 117 17.19 -14.31 -11.38
CA ILE A 117 16.05 -13.73 -10.63
C ILE A 117 16.38 -13.70 -9.14
N TYR A 118 16.98 -14.77 -8.60
CA TYR A 118 17.42 -14.82 -7.20
C TYR A 118 18.46 -13.74 -6.88
N GLU A 119 19.46 -13.55 -7.75
CA GLU A 119 20.45 -12.47 -7.62
C GLU A 119 19.77 -11.11 -7.71
N SER A 120 18.83 -10.91 -8.64
CA SER A 120 18.10 -9.64 -8.76
C SER A 120 17.33 -9.28 -7.48
N LEU A 121 16.80 -10.28 -6.75
CA LEU A 121 16.09 -10.07 -5.49
C LEU A 121 17.03 -9.81 -4.30
N THR A 122 18.21 -10.46 -4.29
CA THR A 122 19.14 -10.43 -3.14
C THR A 122 20.31 -9.45 -3.31
N GLN A 123 20.65 -9.09 -4.53
CA GLN A 123 21.70 -8.16 -4.96
C GLN A 123 21.23 -7.33 -6.18
N PRO A 124 20.15 -6.52 -6.04
CA PRO A 124 19.57 -5.77 -7.17
C PRO A 124 20.50 -4.75 -7.84
N GLN A 125 21.67 -4.48 -7.25
CA GLN A 125 22.68 -3.57 -7.79
C GLN A 125 23.79 -4.28 -8.58
N ALA A 126 23.82 -5.62 -8.57
CA ALA A 126 24.80 -6.40 -9.33
C ALA A 126 24.58 -6.25 -10.84
N TYR A 127 23.31 -6.13 -11.27
CA TYR A 127 22.94 -5.87 -12.65
C TYR A 127 21.79 -4.87 -12.72
N ILE A 128 22.02 -3.72 -13.37
CA ILE A 128 21.01 -2.66 -13.53
C ILE A 128 20.34 -2.80 -14.90
N TYR A 129 19.06 -3.19 -14.89
CA TYR A 129 18.25 -3.29 -16.10
C TYR A 129 17.96 -1.89 -16.66
N GLN A 130 18.17 -1.70 -17.96
CA GLN A 130 17.92 -0.45 -18.64
C GLN A 130 16.50 -0.39 -19.23
N ASP A 131 15.98 0.82 -19.38
CA ASP A 131 14.72 1.13 -20.02
C ASP A 131 14.93 1.38 -21.52
N TYR A 132 14.31 0.52 -22.32
CA TYR A 132 14.37 0.53 -23.78
C TYR A 132 13.05 1.00 -24.42
N ARG A 133 12.09 1.48 -23.63
CA ARG A 133 10.76 1.89 -24.14
C ARG A 133 10.78 3.24 -24.85
N HIS A 134 11.85 4.00 -24.68
CA HIS A 134 12.00 5.34 -25.22
C HIS A 134 12.92 5.32 -26.44
N GLU A 135 12.64 6.19 -27.42
CA GLU A 135 13.54 6.38 -28.56
C GLU A 135 14.90 6.94 -28.11
N GLY A 136 15.97 6.44 -28.73
CA GLY A 136 17.34 6.85 -28.44
C GLY A 136 18.11 5.84 -27.55
N PRO A 137 19.19 6.29 -26.90
CA PRO A 137 19.99 5.40 -26.05
C PRO A 137 19.18 4.95 -24.82
N PRO A 138 19.40 3.71 -24.35
CA PRO A 138 18.73 3.18 -23.18
C PRO A 138 19.03 4.02 -21.93
N LYS A 139 18.03 4.15 -21.04
CA LYS A 139 18.12 4.96 -19.82
C LYS A 139 17.90 4.12 -18.58
N GLU A 140 18.40 4.53 -17.43
CA GLU A 140 18.05 3.87 -16.17
C GLU A 140 16.60 4.17 -15.77
N TYR A 141 15.95 3.18 -15.13
CA TYR A 141 14.67 3.41 -14.47
C TYR A 141 14.84 4.39 -13.29
N PRO A 142 13.84 5.25 -13.02
CA PRO A 142 13.92 6.24 -11.95
C PRO A 142 13.95 5.62 -10.54
N ALA A 143 13.49 4.37 -10.36
CA ALA A 143 13.57 3.67 -9.08
C ALA A 143 14.69 2.64 -9.05
N ARG A 144 15.35 2.57 -7.90
CA ARG A 144 16.33 1.53 -7.56
C ARG A 144 15.64 0.47 -6.71
N MET A 145 15.79 -0.79 -7.08
CA MET A 145 15.21 -1.90 -6.34
C MET A 145 15.95 -2.10 -5.00
N PRO A 146 15.24 -2.17 -3.86
CA PRO A 146 15.86 -2.44 -2.57
C PRO A 146 16.24 -3.92 -2.42
N TYR A 147 17.18 -4.21 -1.51
CA TYR A 147 17.50 -5.58 -1.11
C TYR A 147 16.28 -6.27 -0.48
N ILE A 148 15.70 -7.25 -1.17
CA ILE A 148 14.43 -7.87 -0.75
C ILE A 148 14.60 -8.78 0.47
N ASN A 149 15.78 -9.36 0.63
CA ASN A 149 16.13 -10.20 1.78
C ASN A 149 16.55 -9.40 3.03
N LYS A 150 16.43 -8.06 3.02
CA LYS A 150 16.75 -7.17 4.15
C LYS A 150 15.55 -6.34 4.54
N ASN A 151 15.57 -5.79 5.75
CA ASN A 151 14.53 -4.86 6.22
C ASN A 151 14.43 -3.64 5.28
N PRO A 152 13.21 -3.13 5.01
CA PRO A 152 11.96 -3.43 5.71
C PRO A 152 11.15 -4.63 5.15
N ILE A 153 11.55 -5.25 4.04
CA ILE A 153 10.77 -6.35 3.42
C ILE A 153 11.13 -7.71 4.05
N GLY A 154 12.43 -8.01 4.15
CA GLY A 154 12.94 -9.18 4.89
C GLY A 154 12.36 -10.52 4.43
N LEU A 155 12.34 -10.81 3.13
CA LEU A 155 11.98 -12.14 2.65
C LEU A 155 13.07 -13.16 2.99
N SER A 156 12.64 -14.30 3.51
CA SER A 156 13.46 -15.51 3.66
C SER A 156 13.75 -16.16 2.32
N ASN A 157 14.74 -17.06 2.27
CA ASN A 157 15.05 -17.81 1.05
C ASN A 157 13.85 -18.61 0.54
N ASN A 158 13.07 -19.24 1.43
CA ASN A 158 11.88 -19.99 1.04
C ASN A 158 10.85 -19.10 0.34
N GLU A 159 10.63 -17.89 0.88
CA GLU A 159 9.71 -16.92 0.30
C GLU A 159 10.20 -16.40 -1.06
N ILE A 160 11.51 -16.16 -1.19
CA ILE A 160 12.14 -15.78 -2.47
C ILE A 160 11.95 -16.88 -3.51
N LEU A 161 12.21 -18.14 -3.15
CA LEU A 161 12.03 -19.28 -4.03
C LEU A 161 10.56 -19.45 -4.46
N SER A 162 9.60 -19.22 -3.56
CA SER A 162 8.18 -19.20 -3.92
C SER A 162 7.85 -18.09 -4.92
N VAL A 163 8.38 -16.87 -4.73
CA VAL A 163 8.19 -15.77 -5.69
C VAL A 163 8.78 -16.12 -7.06
N ILE A 164 9.95 -16.75 -7.11
CA ILE A 164 10.54 -17.23 -8.37
C ILE A 164 9.63 -18.25 -9.05
N ALA A 165 9.09 -19.22 -8.29
CA ALA A 165 8.14 -20.20 -8.81
C ALA A 165 6.89 -19.53 -9.41
N PHE A 166 6.36 -18.49 -8.75
CA PHE A 166 5.27 -17.68 -9.28
C PHE A 166 5.61 -16.98 -10.59
N LEU A 167 6.79 -16.33 -10.68
CA LEU A 167 7.22 -15.64 -11.90
C LEU A 167 7.39 -16.61 -13.08
N GLN A 168 7.88 -17.82 -12.83
CA GLN A 168 7.99 -18.90 -13.82
C GLN A 168 6.61 -19.39 -14.28
N GLN A 169 5.73 -19.70 -13.33
CA GLN A 169 4.36 -20.13 -13.61
C GLN A 169 3.59 -19.10 -14.43
N MET A 170 3.66 -17.82 -14.06
CA MET A 170 3.03 -16.71 -14.78
C MET A 170 3.58 -16.54 -16.21
N SER A 171 4.81 -16.98 -16.46
CA SER A 171 5.46 -16.92 -17.77
C SER A 171 5.20 -18.15 -18.64
N GLY A 172 4.48 -19.16 -18.12
CA GLY A 172 4.19 -20.41 -18.82
C GLY A 172 5.37 -21.39 -18.89
N GLU A 173 6.42 -21.16 -18.10
CA GLU A 173 7.62 -22.02 -18.04
C GLU A 173 7.48 -23.07 -16.93
N PRO A 174 8.03 -24.29 -17.07
CA PRO A 174 8.18 -25.24 -15.97
C PRO A 174 8.81 -24.60 -14.74
N ILE A 175 8.16 -24.80 -13.59
CA ILE A 175 8.66 -24.32 -12.30
C ILE A 175 9.91 -25.13 -11.95
N THR A 176 11.03 -24.42 -11.82
CA THR A 176 12.36 -25.00 -11.53
C THR A 176 12.63 -25.22 -10.04
N VAL A 177 11.79 -24.65 -9.18
CA VAL A 177 11.90 -24.79 -7.73
C VAL A 177 11.13 -26.03 -7.30
N SER A 178 11.77 -26.91 -6.53
CA SER A 178 11.14 -28.10 -5.97
C SER A 178 10.73 -27.91 -4.50
N PRO A 179 9.62 -28.52 -4.03
CA PRO A 179 9.24 -28.49 -2.61
C PRO A 179 10.32 -29.05 -1.67
N SER A 180 11.17 -29.95 -2.16
CA SER A 180 12.32 -30.49 -1.43
C SER A 180 13.42 -29.48 -1.12
N GLU A 181 13.49 -28.36 -1.84
CA GLU A 181 14.46 -27.28 -1.57
C GLU A 181 14.01 -26.38 -0.41
N ILE A 182 12.74 -26.47 0.00
CA ILE A 182 12.20 -25.67 1.09
C ILE A 182 12.61 -26.29 2.41
N THR A 183 13.55 -25.64 3.10
CA THR A 183 13.94 -26.06 4.44
C THR A 183 12.84 -25.61 5.41
N GLN A 184 12.41 -26.47 6.34
CA GLN A 184 11.60 -25.98 7.47
C GLN A 184 12.37 -24.83 8.14
N PRO A 185 11.72 -23.73 8.54
CA PRO A 185 12.38 -22.69 9.31
C PRO A 185 12.76 -23.28 10.67
N THR A 186 13.92 -23.95 10.75
CA THR A 186 14.59 -24.19 12.02
C THR A 186 14.84 -22.80 12.58
N GLN A 187 14.26 -22.55 13.75
CA GLN A 187 14.46 -21.35 14.54
C GLN A 187 15.96 -21.04 14.63
N THR A 188 16.45 -20.13 13.80
CA THR A 188 17.82 -19.61 13.91
C THR A 188 17.78 -18.12 13.60
N ALA A 189 17.11 -17.40 14.48
CA ALA A 189 17.56 -16.10 14.94
C ALA A 189 16.91 -15.93 16.31
N ALA A 190 17.66 -16.28 17.36
CA ALA A 190 17.30 -15.94 18.72
C ALA A 190 16.93 -14.45 18.77
N VAL A 191 15.78 -14.17 19.35
CA VAL A 191 15.33 -12.84 19.75
C VAL A 191 16.49 -12.20 20.52
N ILE A 192 17.21 -11.26 19.91
CA ILE A 192 18.05 -10.34 20.67
C ILE A 192 17.05 -9.42 21.38
N PRO A 193 16.96 -9.44 22.72
CA PRO A 193 16.10 -8.50 23.41
C PRO A 193 16.63 -7.10 23.13
N VAL A 194 15.83 -6.28 22.47
CA VAL A 194 16.07 -4.85 22.34
C VAL A 194 15.92 -4.26 23.74
N ALA A 195 17.03 -4.22 24.48
CA ALA A 195 17.14 -3.41 25.68
C ALA A 195 16.78 -1.97 25.30
N HIS A 196 15.65 -1.49 25.83
CA HIS A 196 15.33 -0.07 25.80
C HIS A 196 16.41 0.66 26.59
N ALA A 197 17.31 1.35 25.89
CA ALA A 197 18.14 2.37 26.49
C ALA A 197 17.30 3.64 26.64
N GLN A 198 17.39 4.21 27.84
CA GLN A 198 16.68 5.37 28.36
C GLN A 198 16.94 6.65 27.58
#